data_AF-A0A1I4S5H3-F1
#
_entry.id   AF-A0A1I4S5H3-F1
#
_cell.length_a   1.000
_cell.length_b   1.000
_cell.length_c   1.000
_cell.angle_alpha   90.00
_cell.angle_beta   90.00
_cell.angle_gamma   90.00
#
_symmetry.space_group_name_H-M   'P 1'
#
loop_
_entity.id
_entity.type
_entity.pdbx_description
1 polymer ?
#
loop_
_entity_poly.entity_id
_entity_poly.type
_entity_poly.pdbx_seq_one_letter_code
_entity_poly.pdbx_strand_id
1 'polypeptide(L)'
;MKTILTTSLLIAAISISTASLAQGMGRMDSEQHLQRLTERLQLDEGQQSQVRDMHQRHQQQHQQLREQHQQEMQGILNEEQQKAWQQMREERQQRMEQRSKRQGSDNMDGKRSKKSERGDRQNRS
;
A
#
# COMPACT_ATOMS: atom_id res chain seq x y z
N MET A 1 11.95 -18.63 -44.03
CA MET A 1 10.64 -18.15 -43.54
C MET A 1 10.93 -17.09 -42.50
N LYS A 2 10.74 -15.83 -42.88
CA LYS A 2 10.98 -14.63 -42.08
C LYS A 2 9.60 -14.10 -41.69
N THR A 3 9.47 -13.55 -40.48
CA THR A 3 8.29 -12.84 -39.94
C THR A 3 7.14 -13.82 -39.66
N ILE A 4 6.51 -13.93 -38.48
CA ILE A 4 5.79 -12.89 -37.75
C ILE A 4 5.50 -13.49 -36.35
N LEU A 5 6.24 -13.13 -35.30
CA LEU A 5 5.77 -13.28 -33.91
C LEU A 5 6.36 -12.16 -33.01
N THR A 6 6.63 -11.00 -33.61
CA THR A 6 6.98 -9.76 -32.91
C THR A 6 5.79 -8.82 -32.96
N THR A 7 4.71 -9.12 -32.22
CA THR A 7 3.60 -8.18 -32.02
C THR A 7 2.86 -8.50 -30.72
N SER A 8 3.42 -8.05 -29.60
CA SER A 8 2.61 -7.56 -28.47
C SER A 8 3.28 -6.29 -27.95
N LEU A 9 3.17 -5.25 -28.77
CA LEU A 9 3.32 -3.87 -28.33
C LEU A 9 2.15 -3.57 -27.37
N LEU A 10 2.38 -3.78 -26.07
CA LEU A 10 1.46 -3.41 -25.01
C LEU A 10 1.50 -1.88 -24.84
N ILE A 11 0.79 -1.16 -25.70
CA ILE A 11 0.38 0.22 -25.43
C ILE A 11 -0.71 0.13 -24.36
N ALA A 12 -0.30 0.11 -23.10
CA ALA A 12 -1.22 0.24 -21.97
C ALA A 12 -1.63 1.71 -21.81
N ALA A 13 -2.46 2.21 -22.74
CA ALA A 13 -3.26 3.41 -22.50
C ALA A 13 -4.45 3.02 -21.61
N ILE A 14 -4.16 2.75 -20.34
CA ILE A 14 -5.16 2.42 -19.34
C ILE A 14 -5.38 3.68 -18.50
N SER A 15 -6.19 4.60 -19.02
CA SER A 15 -6.83 5.65 -18.23
C SER A 15 -7.98 5.05 -17.44
N ILE A 16 -7.65 4.23 -16.43
CA ILE A 16 -8.64 3.80 -15.45
C ILE A 16 -8.69 4.87 -14.36
N SER A 17 -9.48 5.91 -14.63
CA SER A 17 -10.07 6.74 -13.58
C SER A 17 -11.22 5.98 -12.95
N THR A 18 -10.92 4.91 -12.20
CA THR A 18 -11.84 4.40 -11.19
C THR A 18 -11.33 4.86 -9.85
N ALA A 19 -11.95 5.93 -9.34
CA ALA A 19 -11.88 6.25 -7.92
C ALA A 19 -12.56 5.11 -7.15
N SER A 20 -11.84 4.01 -6.95
CA SER A 20 -12.28 2.96 -6.05
C SER A 20 -12.24 3.54 -4.65
N LEU A 21 -13.43 3.66 -4.07
CA LEU A 21 -13.68 3.95 -2.67
C LEU A 21 -12.89 2.95 -1.81
N ALA A 22 -11.63 3.27 -1.49
CA ALA A 22 -10.79 2.50 -0.57
C ALA A 22 -11.23 2.80 0.87
N GLN A 23 -12.48 2.49 1.16
CA GLN A 23 -13.08 2.62 2.47
C GLN A 23 -13.19 1.22 3.07
N GLY A 24 -12.11 0.79 3.77
CA GLY A 24 -12.21 -0.31 4.74
C GLY A 24 -11.25 -1.49 4.60
N MET A 25 -10.42 -1.61 3.56
CA MET A 25 -9.36 -2.63 3.57
C MET A 25 -8.16 -2.12 4.37
N GLY A 26 -7.81 -2.83 5.44
CA GLY A 26 -6.60 -2.57 6.22
C GLY A 26 -5.39 -2.39 5.31
N ARG A 27 -4.46 -1.51 5.70
CA ARG A 27 -3.23 -1.22 4.97
C ARG A 27 -2.41 -2.50 4.85
N MET A 28 -2.68 -3.29 3.83
CA MET A 28 -1.79 -4.35 3.40
C MET A 28 -0.59 -3.66 2.76
N ASP A 29 0.59 -4.07 3.16
CA ASP A 29 1.83 -3.56 2.58
C ASP A 29 1.73 -3.68 1.06
N SER A 30 1.96 -2.58 0.34
CA SER A 30 1.85 -2.54 -1.11
C SER A 30 2.75 -3.58 -1.78
N GLU A 31 3.89 -3.89 -1.17
CA GLU A 31 4.79 -4.94 -1.65
C GLU A 31 4.21 -6.33 -1.43
N GLN A 32 3.60 -6.60 -0.27
CA GLN A 32 2.91 -7.87 -0.03
C GLN A 32 1.71 -8.06 -0.95
N HIS A 33 0.98 -6.98 -1.24
CA HIS A 33 -0.11 -7.02 -2.22
C HIS A 33 0.40 -7.36 -3.61
N LEU A 34 1.49 -6.71 -4.03
CA LEU A 34 2.14 -6.98 -5.30
C LEU A 34 2.61 -8.42 -5.40
N GLN A 35 3.28 -8.93 -4.38
CA GLN A 35 3.77 -10.30 -4.35
C GLN A 35 2.63 -11.31 -4.49
N ARG A 36 1.51 -11.10 -3.80
CA ARG A 36 0.32 -11.98 -3.94
C ARG A 36 -0.28 -11.90 -5.34
N LEU A 37 -0.29 -10.73 -5.96
CA LEU A 37 -0.75 -10.55 -7.34
C LEU A 37 0.16 -11.29 -8.33
N THR A 38 1.48 -11.15 -8.19
CA THR A 38 2.43 -11.80 -9.09
C THR A 38 2.37 -13.32 -8.97
N GLU A 39 2.23 -13.85 -7.75
CA GLU A 39 2.06 -15.28 -7.49
C GLU A 39 0.73 -15.79 -8.06
N ARG A 40 -0.38 -15.06 -7.84
CA ARG A 40 -1.71 -15.45 -8.32
C ARG A 40 -1.82 -15.45 -9.84
N LEU A 41 -1.10 -14.55 -10.51
CA LEU A 41 -1.07 -14.44 -11.97
C LEU A 41 0.04 -15.28 -12.60
N GLN A 42 0.84 -15.97 -11.79
CA GLN A 42 1.96 -16.82 -12.24
C GLN A 42 2.91 -16.07 -13.18
N LEU A 43 3.22 -14.82 -12.85
CA LEU A 43 4.09 -13.99 -13.68
C LEU A 43 5.52 -14.54 -13.68
N ASP A 44 6.17 -14.56 -14.83
CA ASP A 44 7.59 -14.88 -14.93
C ASP A 44 8.48 -13.78 -14.33
N GLU A 45 9.77 -14.06 -14.15
CA GLU A 45 10.72 -13.12 -13.52
C GLU A 45 10.82 -11.77 -14.25
N GLY A 46 10.74 -11.79 -15.58
CA GLY A 46 10.76 -10.57 -16.39
C GLY A 46 9.50 -9.73 -16.18
N GLN A 47 8.34 -10.37 -16.18
CA GLN A 47 7.05 -9.73 -15.90
C GLN A 47 6.98 -9.18 -14.47
N GLN A 48 7.49 -9.92 -13.49
CA GLN A 48 7.56 -9.46 -12.10
C GLN A 48 8.43 -8.21 -11.96
N SER A 49 9.59 -8.19 -12.62
CA SER A 49 10.48 -7.02 -12.63
C SER A 49 9.79 -5.79 -13.22
N GLN A 50 9.08 -5.94 -14.35
CA GLN A 50 8.35 -4.85 -14.99
C GLN A 50 7.22 -4.31 -14.11
N VAL A 51 6.48 -5.18 -13.43
CA VAL A 51 5.40 -4.75 -12.53
C VAL A 51 5.96 -4.00 -11.31
N ARG A 52 7.09 -4.45 -10.74
CA ARG A 52 7.75 -3.74 -9.64
C ARG A 52 8.23 -2.36 -10.08
N ASP A 53 8.89 -2.25 -11.23
CA ASP A 53 9.34 -0.97 -11.80
C ASP A 53 8.17 -0.01 -12.04
N MET A 54 7.09 -0.50 -12.67
CA MET A 54 5.88 0.28 -12.90
C MET A 54 5.32 0.82 -11.57
N HIS A 55 5.25 -0.02 -10.54
CA HIS A 55 4.74 0.40 -9.24
C HIS A 55 5.64 1.44 -8.56
N GLN A 56 6.96 1.28 -8.62
CA GLN A 56 7.91 2.25 -8.08
C GLN A 56 7.76 3.61 -8.76
N ARG A 57 7.69 3.63 -10.10
CA ARG A 57 7.45 4.88 -10.86
C ARG A 57 6.11 5.52 -10.47
N HIS A 58 5.06 4.72 -10.33
CA HIS A 58 3.75 5.20 -9.92
C HIS A 58 3.75 5.78 -8.49
N GLN A 59 4.47 5.15 -7.55
CA GLN A 59 4.64 5.69 -6.20
C GLN A 59 5.35 7.04 -6.20
N GLN A 60 6.43 7.17 -6.97
CA GLN A 60 7.19 8.42 -7.11
C GLN A 60 6.32 9.53 -7.70
N GLN A 61 5.60 9.25 -8.79
CA GLN A 61 4.68 10.21 -9.42
C GLN A 61 3.59 10.68 -8.44
N HIS A 62 3.00 9.75 -7.68
CA HIS A 62 2.01 10.11 -6.68
C HIS A 62 2.59 10.89 -5.51
N GLN A 63 3.83 10.63 -5.12
CA GLN A 63 4.50 11.41 -4.07
C GLN A 63 4.66 12.86 -4.50
N GLN A 64 5.17 13.08 -5.71
CA GLN A 64 5.31 14.41 -6.29
C GLN A 64 3.95 15.11 -6.42
N LEU A 65 2.92 14.42 -6.93
CA LEU A 65 1.58 14.97 -7.05
C LEU A 65 0.99 15.37 -5.69
N ARG A 66 1.23 14.57 -4.64
CA ARG A 66 0.80 14.90 -3.27
C ARG A 66 1.47 16.17 -2.75
N GLU A 67 2.76 16.33 -3.02
CA GLU A 67 3.52 17.51 -2.59
C GLU A 67 3.07 18.77 -3.33
N GLN A 68 2.88 18.68 -4.65
CA GLN A 68 2.34 19.77 -5.47
C GLN A 68 0.96 20.21 -4.99
N HIS A 69 0.04 19.25 -4.83
CA HIS A 69 -1.31 19.54 -4.32
C HIS A 69 -1.28 20.17 -2.93
N GLN A 70 -0.36 19.74 -2.06
CA GLN A 70 -0.21 20.36 -0.74
C GLN A 70 0.25 21.82 -0.84
N GLN A 71 1.20 22.13 -1.73
CA GLN A 71 1.67 23.49 -1.96
C GLN A 71 0.57 24.39 -2.53
N GLU A 72 -0.18 23.90 -3.51
CA GLU A 72 -1.33 24.62 -4.08
C GLU A 72 -2.38 24.95 -3.01
N MET A 73 -2.71 23.96 -2.17
CA MET A 73 -3.61 24.17 -1.04
C MET A 73 -3.08 25.23 -0.06
N GLN A 74 -1.79 25.20 0.27
CA GLN A 74 -1.19 26.23 1.15
C GLN A 74 -1.26 27.63 0.54
N GLY A 75 -1.12 27.75 -0.79
CA GLY A 75 -1.24 29.03 -1.49
C GLY A 75 -2.65 29.64 -1.46
N ILE A 76 -3.69 28.82 -1.26
CA ILE A 76 -5.10 29.25 -1.20
C ILE A 76 -5.50 29.65 0.23
N LEU A 77 -4.95 28.96 1.23
CA LEU A 77 -5.33 29.14 2.63
C LEU A 77 -4.63 30.34 3.28
N ASN A 78 -5.35 31.09 4.11
CA ASN A 78 -4.76 32.11 4.97
C ASN A 78 -4.01 31.48 6.17
N GLU A 79 -3.26 32.29 6.93
CA GLU A 79 -2.39 31.79 8.01
C GLU A 79 -3.14 31.00 9.09
N GLU A 80 -4.33 31.44 9.49
CA GLU A 80 -5.14 30.73 10.50
C GLU A 80 -5.64 29.39 9.98
N GLN A 81 -6.08 29.35 8.73
CA GLN A 81 -6.54 28.13 8.07
C GLN A 81 -5.39 27.14 7.82
N GLN A 82 -4.19 27.62 7.51
CA GLN A 82 -3.01 26.78 7.38
C GLN A 82 -2.64 26.10 8.70
N LYS A 83 -2.70 26.83 9.83
CA LYS A 83 -2.46 26.25 11.16
C LYS A 83 -3.50 25.19 11.51
N ALA A 84 -4.78 25.47 11.29
CA ALA A 84 -5.85 24.49 11.50
C ALA A 84 -5.66 23.25 10.61
N TRP A 85 -5.25 23.44 9.36
CA TRP A 85 -4.95 22.33 8.44
C TRP A 85 -3.79 21.46 8.92
N GLN A 86 -2.70 22.06 9.41
CA GLN A 86 -1.56 21.33 9.96
C GLN A 86 -1.96 20.52 11.20
N GLN A 87 -2.72 21.11 12.13
CA GLN A 87 -3.24 20.40 13.31
C GLN A 87 -4.10 19.19 12.93
N MET A 88 -5.03 19.35 11.97
CA MET A 88 -5.84 18.22 11.49
C MET A 88 -5.00 17.08 10.89
N ARG A 89 -3.87 17.39 10.23
CA ARG A 89 -2.95 16.38 9.70
C ARG A 89 -2.20 15.65 10.81
N GLU A 90 -1.70 16.37 11.79
CA GLU A 90 -0.99 15.80 12.94
C GLU A 90 -1.91 14.89 13.76
N GLU A 91 -3.13 15.34 14.06
CA GLU A 91 -4.13 14.52 14.75
C GLU A 91 -4.44 13.24 13.97
N ARG A 92 -4.60 13.36 12.65
CA ARG A 92 -4.82 12.19 11.80
C ARG A 92 -3.63 11.23 11.88
N GLN A 93 -2.40 11.73 11.85
CA GLN A 93 -1.19 10.93 11.95
C GLN A 93 -1.11 10.20 13.30
N GLN A 94 -1.36 10.92 14.41
CA GLN A 94 -1.38 10.33 15.74
C GLN A 94 -2.47 9.24 15.88
N ARG A 95 -3.68 9.48 15.35
CA ARG A 95 -4.75 8.47 15.33
C ARG A 95 -4.32 7.22 14.56
N MET A 96 -3.60 7.38 13.44
CA MET A 96 -3.08 6.27 12.64
C MET A 96 -1.98 5.50 13.38
N GLU A 97 -1.05 6.20 14.04
CA GLU A 97 -0.02 5.59 14.88
C GLU A 97 -0.60 4.83 16.06
N GLN A 98 -1.61 5.39 16.75
CA GLN A 98 -2.32 4.72 17.84
C GLN A 98 -3.01 3.45 17.35
N ARG A 99 -3.67 3.49 16.18
CA ARG A 99 -4.27 2.30 15.56
C ARG A 99 -3.23 1.24 15.21
N SER A 100 -2.09 1.65 14.67
CA SER A 100 -0.98 0.75 14.34
C SER A 100 -0.42 0.08 15.59
N LYS A 101 -0.23 0.83 16.69
CA LYS A 101 0.22 0.28 17.98
C LYS A 101 -0.76 -0.74 18.56
N ARG A 102 -2.07 -0.47 18.50
CA ARG A 102 -3.12 -1.41 18.95
C ARG A 102 -3.10 -2.71 18.14
N GLN A 103 -3.08 -2.62 16.80
CA GLN A 103 -3.01 -3.81 15.93
C GLN A 103 -1.70 -4.60 16.08
N GLY A 104 -0.58 -3.93 16.35
CA GLY A 104 0.70 -4.60 16.65
C GLY A 104 0.70 -5.34 17.98
N SER A 105 0.06 -4.77 19.01
CA SER A 105 -0.08 -5.37 20.34
C SER A 105 -0.98 -6.62 20.31
N ASP A 106 -2.15 -6.52 19.67
CA ASP A 106 -3.12 -7.63 19.60
C ASP A 106 -2.55 -8.85 18.85
N ASN A 107 -1.73 -8.63 17.82
CA ASN A 107 -1.06 -9.69 17.07
C ASN A 107 0.08 -10.38 17.85
N MET A 108 0.69 -9.71 18.82
CA MET A 108 1.73 -10.31 19.68
C MET A 108 1.11 -11.20 20.77
N ASP A 109 0.01 -10.76 21.39
CA ASP A 109 -0.62 -11.47 22.51
C ASP A 109 -1.29 -12.78 22.04
N GLY A 110 -1.98 -12.75 20.90
CA GLY A 110 -2.58 -13.95 20.30
C GLY A 110 -1.58 -15.02 19.85
N LYS A 111 -0.35 -14.62 19.49
CA LYS A 111 0.73 -15.58 19.16
C LYS A 111 1.34 -16.22 20.41
N ARG A 112 1.38 -15.50 21.53
CA ARG A 112 1.94 -15.99 22.80
C ARG A 112 1.02 -17.02 23.46
N SER A 113 -0.29 -16.77 23.46
CA SER A 113 -1.33 -17.69 23.96
C SER A 113 -1.39 -19.02 23.18
N LYS A 114 -1.31 -18.98 21.83
CA LYS A 114 -1.33 -20.22 21.02
C LYS A 114 -0.07 -21.09 21.19
N LYS A 115 1.06 -20.49 21.57
CA LYS A 115 2.31 -21.21 21.83
C LYS A 115 2.27 -21.94 23.18
N SER A 116 1.70 -21.34 24.22
CA SER A 116 1.52 -22.00 25.52
C SER A 116 0.52 -23.16 25.44
N GLU A 117 -0.60 -23.01 24.73
CA GLU A 117 -1.59 -24.09 24.59
C GLU A 117 -1.07 -25.32 23.82
N ARG A 118 -0.14 -25.12 22.87
CA ARG A 118 0.48 -26.24 22.14
C ARG A 118 1.54 -26.96 22.97
N GLY A 119 2.28 -26.24 23.82
CA GLY A 119 3.25 -26.82 24.74
C GLY A 119 2.59 -27.73 25.78
N ASP A 120 1.46 -27.31 26.34
CA ASP A 120 0.73 -28.08 27.35
C ASP A 120 0.03 -29.33 26.79
N ARG A 121 -0.33 -29.33 25.50
CA ARG A 121 -0.91 -30.51 24.82
C ARG A 121 0.13 -31.58 24.50
N GLN A 122 1.37 -31.20 24.19
CA GLN A 122 2.45 -32.17 23.89
C GLN A 122 2.97 -32.88 25.14
N ASN A 123 2.72 -32.34 26.33
CA ASN A 123 3.16 -32.93 27.61
C ASN A 123 2.06 -33.80 28.29
N ARG A 124 0.93 -34.01 27.60
CA ARG A 124 -0.23 -34.80 28.07
C ARG A 124 -0.54 -36.03 27.19
N SER A 125 0.35 -36.39 26.27
CA SER A 125 0.34 -37.67 25.52
C SER A 125 1.55 -38.48 25.92
#